data_AF-A0A382NX23-F1
#
_entry.id   AF-A0A382NX23-F1
#
_cell.length_a   1.000
_cell.length_b   1.000
_cell.length_c   1.000
_cell.angle_alpha   90.00
_cell.angle_beta   90.00
_cell.angle_gamma   90.00
#
_symmetry.space_group_name_H-M   'P 1'
#
loop_
_entity.id
_entity.type
_entity.pdbx_description
1 polymer ?
#
loop_
_entity_poly.entity_id
_entity_poly.type
_entity_poly.pdbx_seq_one_letter_code
_entity_poly.pdbx_strand_id
1 'polypeptide(L)'
;MKQRVVNTVLITVLALNLYVGTRNYLNSAETTGRQDVYSQMEKFTRVLEEVRRHYVDQEKVGYKDLVEGALQGMISQLDPHSAYLSVEKHDALMNDTK
;
A
#
# COMPACT_ATOMS: atom_id res chain seq x y z
N MET A 1 -1.68 58.41 7.32
CA MET A 1 -1.52 57.44 8.42
C MET A 1 -2.54 56.29 8.35
N LYS A 2 -3.82 56.55 8.08
CA LYS A 2 -4.89 55.52 8.04
C LYS A 2 -4.65 54.37 7.04
N GLN A 3 -4.16 54.65 5.83
CA GLN A 3 -3.88 53.62 4.81
C GLN A 3 -2.72 52.68 5.18
N ARG A 4 -1.73 53.16 5.94
CA ARG A 4 -0.60 52.31 6.39
C ARG A 4 -1.08 51.28 7.42
N VAL A 5 -1.98 51.69 8.32
CA VAL A 5 -2.59 50.80 9.33
C VAL A 5 -3.47 49.75 8.66
N VAL A 6 -4.29 50.14 7.68
CA VAL A 6 -5.14 49.22 6.91
C VAL A 6 -4.29 48.17 6.17
N ASN A 7 -3.20 48.58 5.53
CA ASN A 7 -2.29 47.65 4.86
C ASN A 7 -1.61 46.69 5.85
N THR A 8 -1.20 47.16 7.03
CA THR A 8 -0.60 46.30 8.06
C THR A 8 -1.59 45.25 8.59
N VAL A 9 -2.86 45.63 8.76
CA VAL A 9 -3.93 44.71 9.18
C VAL A 9 -4.21 43.68 8.08
N LEU A 10 -4.27 44.10 6.82
CA LEU A 10 -4.45 43.20 5.68
C LEU A 10 -3.33 42.15 5.57
N ILE A 11 -2.07 42.57 5.73
CA ILE A 11 -0.91 41.67 5.67
C ILE A 11 -0.93 40.65 6.80
N THR A 12 -1.28 41.07 8.02
CA THR A 12 -1.37 40.15 9.17
C THR A 12 -2.50 39.14 9.00
N VAL A 13 -3.66 39.55 8.51
CA VAL A 13 -4.79 38.65 8.21
C VAL A 13 -4.44 37.67 7.10
N LEU A 14 -3.75 38.11 6.05
CA LEU A 14 -3.29 37.26 4.96
C LEU A 14 -2.26 36.24 5.44
N ALA A 15 -1.30 36.66 6.25
CA ALA A 15 -0.28 35.78 6.83
C ALA A 15 -0.91 34.72 7.75
N LEU A 16 -1.90 35.10 8.56
CA LEU A 16 -2.67 34.17 9.39
C LEU A 16 -3.44 33.15 8.54
N ASN A 17 -4.13 33.61 7.49
CA ASN A 17 -4.84 32.71 6.57
C ASN A 17 -3.88 31.75 5.87
N LEU A 18 -2.73 32.25 5.40
CA LEU A 18 -1.74 31.42 4.74
C LEU A 18 -1.11 30.40 5.70
N TYR A 19 -0.82 30.80 6.94
CA TYR A 19 -0.28 29.92 7.98
C TYR A 19 -1.26 28.80 8.36
N VAL A 20 -2.55 29.13 8.52
CA VAL A 20 -3.60 28.14 8.79
C VAL A 20 -3.83 27.25 7.57
N GLY A 21 -3.84 27.82 6.37
CA GLY A 21 -4.01 27.10 5.11
C GLY A 21 -2.89 26.10 4.84
N THR A 22 -1.62 26.47 5.04
CA THR A 22 -0.47 25.56 4.86
C THR A 22 -0.48 24.44 5.90
N ARG A 23 -0.79 24.74 7.16
CA ARG A 23 -0.88 23.72 8.21
C ARG A 23 -1.99 22.71 7.91
N ASN A 24 -3.14 23.17 7.44
CA ASN A 24 -4.23 22.28 7.03
C ASN A 24 -3.86 21.48 5.77
N TYR A 25 -3.27 22.10 4.74
CA TYR A 25 -2.86 21.39 3.52
C TYR A 25 -1.81 20.29 3.80
N LEU A 26 -0.84 20.55 4.68
CA LEU A 26 0.16 19.56 5.08
C LEU A 26 -0.45 18.41 5.91
N ASN A 27 -1.48 18.70 6.72
CA ASN A 27 -2.18 17.69 7.51
C ASN A 27 -3.22 16.90 6.69
N SER A 28 -3.81 17.51 5.67
CA SER A 28 -4.82 16.92 4.77
C SER A 28 -4.23 16.16 3.59
N ALA A 29 -2.90 16.22 3.39
CA ALA A 29 -2.20 15.30 2.51
C ALA A 29 -2.19 13.92 3.18
N GLU A 30 -3.31 13.21 3.08
CA GLU A 30 -3.56 11.86 3.55
C GLU A 30 -2.43 10.89 3.12
N THR A 31 -1.42 10.79 3.96
CA THR A 31 -0.44 9.72 3.97
C THR A 31 -0.97 8.47 4.65
N THR A 32 -2.13 8.51 5.32
CA THR A 32 -2.66 7.38 6.09
C THR A 32 -2.79 6.10 5.26
N GLY A 33 -3.36 6.17 4.05
CA GLY A 33 -3.51 4.99 3.19
C GLY A 33 -2.20 4.54 2.53
N ARG A 34 -1.37 5.49 2.06
CA ARG A 34 -0.11 5.14 1.38
C ARG A 34 0.96 4.63 2.35
N GLN A 35 1.03 5.21 3.55
CA GLN A 35 1.94 4.79 4.62
C GLN A 35 1.52 3.42 5.19
N ASP A 36 0.21 3.14 5.26
CA ASP A 36 -0.28 1.81 5.64
C ASP A 36 0.12 0.75 4.60
N VAL A 37 -0.06 1.01 3.29
CA VAL A 37 0.37 0.06 2.24
C VAL A 37 1.86 -0.28 2.34
N TYR A 38 2.74 0.71 2.48
CA TYR A 38 4.18 0.44 2.61
C TYR A 38 4.51 -0.36 3.88
N SER A 39 3.85 -0.05 5.00
CA SER A 39 3.99 -0.80 6.26
C SER A 39 3.54 -2.27 6.11
N GLN A 40 2.41 -2.52 5.44
CA GLN A 40 1.94 -3.88 5.19
C GLN A 40 2.86 -4.65 4.24
N MET A 41 3.43 -3.99 3.22
CA MET A 41 4.42 -4.62 2.32
C MET A 41 5.69 -5.01 3.05
N GLU A 42 6.21 -4.14 3.92
CA GLU A 42 7.37 -4.46 4.76
C GLU A 42 7.10 -5.67 5.65
N LYS A 43 5.93 -5.71 6.29
CA LYS A 43 5.50 -6.85 7.11
C LYS A 43 5.44 -8.14 6.29
N PHE A 44 4.87 -8.08 5.08
CA PHE A 44 4.79 -9.22 4.18
C PHE A 44 6.17 -9.76 3.79
N THR A 45 7.10 -8.88 3.39
CA THR A 45 8.48 -9.29 3.05
C THR A 45 9.19 -9.91 4.24
N ARG A 46 9.07 -9.32 5.44
CA ARG A 46 9.67 -9.89 6.66
C ARG A 46 9.15 -11.29 6.95
N VAL A 47 7.84 -11.52 6.80
CA VAL A 47 7.25 -12.86 7.01
C VAL A 47 7.77 -13.85 5.97
N LEU A 48 7.87 -13.47 4.69
CA LEU A 48 8.41 -14.33 3.65
C LEU A 48 9.85 -14.76 3.94
N GLU A 49 10.70 -13.81 4.36
CA GLU A 49 12.08 -14.11 4.75
C GLU A 49 12.14 -15.04 5.96
N GLU A 50 11.28 -14.82 6.94
CA GLU A 50 11.29 -15.57 8.19
C GLU A 50 10.81 -17.01 7.99
N VAL A 51 9.76 -17.20 7.19
CA VAL A 51 9.28 -18.53 6.78
C VAL A 51 10.38 -19.27 6.05
N ARG A 52 11.04 -18.65 5.08
CA ARG A 52 12.13 -19.30 4.33
C ARG A 52 13.31 -19.66 5.23
N ARG A 53 13.72 -18.76 6.13
CA ARG A 53 14.87 -18.93 7.01
C ARG A 53 14.66 -20.03 8.05
N HIS A 54 13.47 -20.12 8.61
CA HIS A 54 13.13 -21.08 9.66
C HIS A 54 12.57 -22.39 9.13
N TYR A 55 12.36 -22.51 7.82
CA TYR A 55 11.95 -23.78 7.24
C TYR A 55 13.10 -24.79 7.23
N VAL A 56 12.76 -26.04 7.51
CA VAL A 56 13.71 -27.16 7.69
C VAL A 56 14.57 -27.38 6.44
N ASP A 57 14.03 -27.12 5.25
CA ASP A 57 14.70 -27.30 3.97
C ASP A 57 14.61 -26.04 3.11
N GLN A 58 15.52 -25.10 3.35
CA GLN A 58 15.50 -23.78 2.72
C GLN A 58 15.63 -23.83 1.19
N GLU A 59 16.21 -24.90 0.64
CA GLU A 59 16.38 -25.08 -0.81
C GLU A 59 15.07 -25.43 -1.50
N LYS A 60 14.12 -26.02 -0.76
CA LYS A 60 12.78 -26.38 -1.25
C LYS A 60 11.77 -25.25 -1.16
N VAL A 61 12.13 -24.11 -0.55
CA VAL A 61 11.22 -22.98 -0.36
C VAL A 61 11.71 -21.79 -1.18
N GLY A 62 11.24 -21.74 -2.43
CA GLY A 62 11.44 -20.61 -3.32
C GLY A 62 10.54 -19.43 -2.94
N TYR A 63 11.02 -18.20 -3.12
CA TYR A 63 10.19 -17.01 -2.95
C TYR A 63 8.99 -17.01 -3.91
N LYS A 64 9.16 -17.56 -5.12
CA LYS A 64 8.06 -17.71 -6.08
C LYS A 64 6.92 -18.55 -5.48
N ASP A 65 7.25 -19.72 -4.94
CA ASP A 65 6.25 -20.64 -4.39
C ASP A 65 5.54 -20.06 -3.16
N LEU A 66 6.29 -19.35 -2.30
CA LEU A 66 5.72 -18.65 -1.14
C LEU A 66 4.76 -17.53 -1.56
N VAL A 67 5.12 -16.75 -2.58
CA VAL A 67 4.27 -15.66 -3.09
C VAL A 67 3.03 -16.22 -3.78
N GLU A 68 3.18 -17.22 -4.66
CA GLU A 68 2.03 -17.86 -5.31
C GLU A 68 1.08 -18.52 -4.29
N GLY A 69 1.63 -19.19 -3.27
CA GLY A 69 0.84 -19.75 -2.18
C GLY A 69 0.13 -18.69 -1.34
N ALA A 70 0.79 -17.57 -1.05
CA ALA A 70 0.18 -16.45 -0.34
C ALA A 70 -0.96 -15.81 -1.15
N LEU A 71 -0.77 -15.61 -2.46
CA LEU A 71 -1.81 -15.11 -3.36
C LEU A 71 -3.02 -16.05 -3.41
N GLN A 72 -2.77 -17.36 -3.52
CA GLN A 72 -3.82 -18.36 -3.48
C GLN A 72 -4.60 -18.31 -2.16
N GLY A 73 -3.91 -18.26 -1.02
CA GLY A 73 -4.55 -18.17 0.30
C GLY A 73 -5.37 -16.89 0.48
N MET A 74 -4.86 -15.74 0.02
CA MET A 74 -5.58 -14.47 0.09
C MET A 74 -6.88 -14.50 -0.72
N ILE A 75 -6.86 -15.06 -1.94
CA ILE A 75 -8.06 -15.15 -2.78
C ILE A 75 -9.06 -16.16 -2.20
N SER A 76 -8.60 -17.33 -1.75
CA SER A 76 -9.46 -18.34 -1.12
C SER A 76 -10.14 -17.84 0.17
N GLN A 77 -9.51 -16.90 0.88
CA GLN A 77 -10.09 -16.29 2.08
C GLN A 77 -11.20 -15.26 1.77
N LEU A 78 -11.16 -14.63 0.59
CA LEU A 78 -12.14 -13.63 0.19
C LEU A 78 -13.47 -14.26 -0.23
N ASP A 79 -13.42 -15.36 -0.99
CA ASP A 79 -14.59 -16.04 -1.50
C ASP A 79 -14.27 -17.51 -1.82
N PRO A 80 -15.06 -18.49 -1.33
CA PRO A 80 -14.89 -19.92 -1.64
C PRO A 80 -14.92 -20.26 -3.13
N HIS A 81 -15.54 -19.43 -3.97
CA HIS A 81 -15.62 -19.65 -5.41
C HIS A 81 -14.51 -18.97 -6.20
N SER A 82 -13.73 -18.10 -5.54
CA SER A 82 -12.61 -17.41 -6.16
C SER A 82 -11.34 -18.25 -6.06
N ALA A 83 -10.64 -18.41 -7.18
CA ALA A 83 -9.40 -19.17 -7.25
C ALA A 83 -8.29 -18.34 -7.91
N TYR A 84 -7.09 -18.39 -7.33
CA TYR A 84 -5.90 -17.87 -7.97
C TYR A 84 -5.49 -18.77 -9.13
N LEU A 85 -5.30 -18.19 -10.31
CA LEU A 85 -4.93 -18.89 -11.53
C LEU A 85 -3.50 -18.52 -11.91
N SER A 86 -2.57 -19.46 -11.76
CA SER A 86 -1.21 -19.32 -12.29
C SER A 86 -1.24 -19.36 -13.82
N VAL A 87 -0.21 -18.81 -14.45
CA VAL A 87 -0.07 -18.78 -15.92
C VAL A 87 -0.21 -20.19 -16.51
N GLU A 88 0.43 -21.18 -15.89
CA GLU A 88 0.38 -22.57 -16.33
C GLU A 88 -1.03 -23.17 -16.25
N LYS A 89 -1.78 -22.88 -15.17
CA LYS A 89 -3.17 -23.33 -15.03
C LYS A 89 -4.10 -22.63 -16.01
N HIS A 90 -3.86 -21.34 -16.25
CA HIS A 90 -4.60 -20.58 -17.25
C HIS A 90 -4.43 -21.18 -18.64
N ASP A 91 -3.19 -21.46 -19.04
CA ASP A 91 -2.89 -22.02 -20.35
C ASP A 91 -3.46 -23.43 -20.52
N ALA A 92 -3.41 -24.26 -19.47
CA ALA A 92 -4.06 -25.57 -19.46
C ALA A 92 -5.57 -25.48 -19.69
N LEU A 93 -6.27 -24.57 -18.99
CA LEU A 93 -7.71 -24.36 -19.17
C LEU A 93 -8.05 -23.84 -20.58
N MET A 94 -7.24 -22.92 -21.11
CA MET A 94 -7.42 -22.39 -22.46
C MET A 94 -7.21 -23.46 -23.54
N ASN A 95 -6.31 -24.42 -23.29
CA ASN A 95 -6.05 -25.52 -24.22
C ASN A 95 -7.14 -26.61 -24.16
N ASP A 96 -7.74 -26.87 -23.00
CA ASP A 96 -8.84 -27.83 -22.85
C ASP A 96 -10.15 -27.35 -23.52
N THR A 97 -10.29 -26.03 -23.71
CA THR A 97 -11.47 -25.42 -24.36
C THR A 97 -11.35 -25.35 -25.89
N LYS A 98 -10.21 -25.73 -26.48
CA LYS A 98 -9.99 -25.72 -27.94
C LYS A 98 -10.22 -27.07 -28.57
#